data_AF-A0A0N5ASM8-F1
#
_entry.id   AF-A0A0N5ASM8-F1
#
_cell.length_a   1.000
_cell.length_b   1.000
_cell.length_c   1.000
_cell.angle_alpha   90.00
_cell.angle_beta   90.00
_cell.angle_gamma   90.00
#
_symmetry.space_group_name_H-M   'P 1'
#
loop_
_entity.id
_entity.type
_entity.pdbx_description
1 polymer ?
#
loop_
_entity_poly.entity_id
_entity_poly.type
_entity_poly.pdbx_seq_one_letter_code
_entity_poly.pdbx_strand_id
1 'polypeptide(L)'
;MAPIQYETFDHNKGKITGIKLGRRIRSIVEVLREIDRTRSELSANRLEALQNRIIVGITGCSNAGKTTLARNIVKMIDWSSLQQSIISSANCNDYVIVEGNMLAANANVVQLLDLLIFMTLDKQTCLERRLQRSDYNPPDKPGYFNKVVWPTYERYLNDALLTLHKLRRLWFFDGCFYDLTLNSSEAILQLISTIIYLLKDPIGVNYMKIITNAGNSAISTYSGYYRSCCNKLQISKGSEYLTVHRTLQQFCHNIRKIFERIDKILIVLRIGDCKANELNLLIGISGDNEAVVSSANLHVQHLIQEYMEQKSQK
;
A
#
# COMPACT_ATOMS: atom_id res chain seq x y z
N MET A 1 -0.56 -6.74 28.71
CA MET A 1 -0.58 -7.00 27.25
C MET A 1 -1.13 -8.40 27.04
N ALA A 2 -2.30 -8.52 26.40
CA ALA A 2 -2.84 -9.82 26.01
C ALA A 2 -1.97 -10.41 24.87
N PRO A 3 -1.79 -11.75 24.81
CA PRO A 3 -1.04 -12.39 23.74
C PRO A 3 -1.73 -12.18 22.39
N ILE A 4 -0.96 -11.80 21.36
CA ILE A 4 -1.45 -11.76 19.97
C ILE A 4 -1.76 -13.20 19.56
N GLN A 5 -3.05 -13.51 19.37
CA GLN A 5 -3.49 -14.80 18.85
C GLN A 5 -3.53 -14.74 17.32
N TYR A 6 -2.79 -15.64 16.67
CA TYR A 6 -2.90 -15.86 15.23
C TYR A 6 -3.81 -17.06 15.03
N GLU A 7 -5.02 -16.85 14.52
CA GLU A 7 -5.84 -17.95 14.01
C GLU A 7 -5.59 -18.10 12.51
N THR A 8 -4.85 -19.15 12.13
CA THR A 8 -4.79 -19.61 10.73
C THR A 8 -5.88 -20.64 10.53
N PHE A 9 -6.86 -20.34 9.68
CA PHE A 9 -7.87 -21.31 9.28
C PHE A 9 -7.32 -22.19 8.16
N ASP A 10 -6.62 -23.27 8.53
CA ASP A 10 -6.30 -24.38 7.63
C ASP A 10 -7.31 -25.50 7.93
N HIS A 11 -8.18 -25.82 6.98
CA HIS A 11 -9.17 -26.89 7.11
C HIS A 11 -8.54 -28.25 7.49
N ASN A 12 -7.22 -28.42 7.30
CA ASN A 12 -6.51 -29.68 7.55
C ASN A 12 -5.58 -29.66 8.78
N LYS A 13 -5.37 -28.53 9.46
CA LYS A 13 -4.42 -28.44 10.58
C LYS A 13 -4.98 -27.57 11.69
N GLY A 14 -5.30 -28.20 12.82
CA GLY A 14 -6.02 -27.62 13.95
C GLY A 14 -5.43 -26.35 14.57
N LYS A 15 -6.19 -25.77 15.50
CA LYS A 15 -5.95 -24.48 16.17
C LYS A 15 -4.51 -24.36 16.70
N ILE A 16 -3.76 -23.39 16.15
CA ILE A 16 -2.46 -22.99 16.68
C ILE A 16 -2.69 -22.01 17.84
N THR A 17 -2.53 -22.47 19.08
CA THR A 17 -2.67 -21.64 20.28
C THR A 17 -1.31 -21.17 20.79
N GLY A 18 -0.97 -19.91 20.46
CA GLY A 18 0.08 -19.14 21.14
C GLY A 18 1.40 -18.98 20.37
N ILE A 19 1.76 -17.73 20.05
CA ILE A 19 3.07 -17.35 19.52
C ILE A 19 3.83 -16.52 20.55
N LYS A 20 5.06 -16.93 20.89
CA LYS A 20 5.98 -16.17 21.74
C LYS A 20 6.57 -15.00 20.92
N LEU A 21 6.36 -13.76 21.36
CA LEU A 21 6.69 -12.56 20.59
C LEU A 21 8.21 -12.36 20.44
N GLY A 22 8.74 -12.59 19.24
CA GLY A 22 10.13 -12.28 18.88
C GLY A 22 10.33 -10.82 18.45
N ARG A 23 11.59 -10.35 18.35
CA ARG A 23 11.95 -8.99 17.89
C ARG A 23 11.29 -8.59 16.54
N ARG A 24 11.03 -9.57 15.67
CA ARG A 24 10.36 -9.42 14.36
C ARG A 24 8.87 -9.04 14.42
N ILE A 25 8.19 -9.22 15.57
CA ILE A 25 6.78 -8.85 15.75
C ILE A 25 6.65 -7.44 16.39
N ARG A 26 7.73 -6.84 16.92
CA ARG A 26 7.67 -5.42 17.36
C ARG A 26 7.46 -4.47 16.18
N SER A 27 8.11 -4.74 15.04
CA SER A 27 7.94 -3.93 13.83
C SER A 27 6.50 -3.93 13.35
N ILE A 28 5.77 -5.05 13.40
CA ILE A 28 4.36 -5.07 12.98
C ILE A 28 3.45 -4.31 13.94
N VAL A 29 3.75 -4.29 15.25
CA VAL A 29 3.02 -3.44 16.20
C VAL A 29 3.29 -1.96 15.94
N GLU A 30 4.52 -1.60 15.57
CA GLU A 30 4.87 -0.24 15.15
C GLU A 30 4.18 0.15 13.83
N VAL A 31 4.08 -0.76 12.84
CA VAL A 31 3.22 -0.61 11.65
C VAL A 31 1.81 -0.25 12.07
N LEU A 32 1.22 -1.07 12.93
CA LEU A 32 -0.18 -0.96 13.30
C LEU A 32 -0.45 0.31 14.12
N ARG A 33 0.50 0.74 14.96
CA ARG A 33 0.44 2.03 15.69
C ARG A 33 0.55 3.23 14.77
N GLU A 34 1.40 3.16 13.75
CA GLU A 34 1.56 4.25 12.80
C GLU A 34 0.34 4.37 11.87
N ILE A 35 -0.24 3.23 11.49
CA ILE A 35 -1.56 3.18 10.85
C ILE A 35 -2.61 3.81 11.78
N ASP A 36 -2.60 3.50 13.07
CA ASP A 36 -3.54 4.06 14.05
C ASP A 36 -3.39 5.59 14.24
N ARG A 37 -2.16 6.13 14.16
CA ARG A 37 -1.92 7.58 14.19
C ARG A 37 -2.47 8.29 12.96
N THR A 38 -2.22 7.73 11.79
CA THR A 38 -2.71 8.26 10.50
C THR A 38 -4.23 8.07 10.33
N ARG A 39 -4.85 7.21 11.15
CA ARG A 39 -6.29 6.83 11.15
C ARG A 39 -7.26 7.95 11.47
N SER A 40 -6.87 8.91 12.32
CA SER A 40 -7.77 9.95 12.84
C SER A 40 -8.34 10.89 11.77
N GLU A 41 -7.69 10.98 10.60
CA GLU A 41 -8.13 11.79 9.46
C GLU A 41 -8.92 11.01 8.41
N LEU A 42 -9.04 9.69 8.55
CA LEU A 42 -9.45 8.74 7.49
C LEU A 42 -10.75 7.97 7.80
N SER A 43 -11.33 8.15 8.99
CA SER A 43 -12.30 7.24 9.60
C SER A 43 -13.78 7.65 9.49
N ALA A 44 -14.14 8.62 8.64
CA ALA A 44 -15.46 9.25 8.62
C ALA A 44 -16.68 8.32 8.33
N ASN A 45 -16.48 7.05 7.95
CA ASN A 45 -17.54 6.14 7.52
C ASN A 45 -17.46 4.73 8.15
N ARG A 46 -16.85 4.58 9.34
CA ARG A 46 -16.69 3.27 9.99
C ARG A 46 -17.85 2.94 10.93
N LEU A 47 -18.22 1.66 11.01
CA LEU A 47 -19.10 1.14 12.05
C LEU A 47 -18.52 1.45 13.44
N GLU A 48 -19.32 2.10 14.29
CA GLU A 48 -18.91 2.55 15.63
C GLU A 48 -18.33 1.42 16.49
N ALA A 49 -18.93 0.23 16.42
CA ALA A 49 -18.50 -0.96 17.17
C ALA A 49 -17.04 -1.39 16.90
N LEU A 50 -16.45 -0.97 15.77
CA LEU A 50 -15.09 -1.34 15.38
C LEU A 50 -14.08 -0.20 15.58
N GLN A 51 -14.49 0.96 16.12
CA GLN A 51 -13.66 2.15 16.26
C GLN A 51 -12.41 1.98 17.14
N ASN A 52 -12.28 0.91 17.92
CA ASN A 52 -11.08 0.65 18.74
C ASN A 52 -10.19 -0.48 18.19
N ARG A 53 -10.46 -0.98 16.97
CA ARG A 53 -9.78 -2.14 16.37
C ARG A 53 -9.02 -1.77 15.12
N ILE A 54 -7.88 -2.41 14.86
CA ILE A 54 -7.09 -2.21 13.64
C ILE A 54 -7.17 -3.45 12.77
N ILE A 55 -7.74 -3.29 11.57
CA ILE A 55 -7.94 -4.38 10.61
C ILE A 55 -7.11 -4.09 9.37
N VAL A 56 -6.11 -4.90 9.06
CA VAL A 56 -5.24 -4.71 7.88
C VAL A 56 -5.54 -5.78 6.86
N GLY A 57 -5.91 -5.37 5.65
CA GLY A 57 -5.99 -6.26 4.50
C GLY A 57 -4.68 -6.32 3.74
N ILE A 58 -4.27 -7.51 3.32
CA ILE A 58 -3.14 -7.73 2.43
C ILE A 58 -3.67 -8.44 1.19
N THR A 59 -3.54 -7.80 0.04
CA THR A 59 -3.94 -8.32 -1.28
C THR A 59 -2.82 -8.15 -2.28
N GLY A 60 -2.89 -8.80 -3.44
CA GLY A 60 -1.96 -8.52 -4.52
C GLY A 60 -1.75 -9.66 -5.48
N CYS A 61 -0.65 -9.58 -6.24
CA CYS A 61 -0.21 -10.63 -7.14
C CYS A 61 0.21 -11.89 -6.35
N SER A 62 -0.69 -12.85 -6.22
CA SER A 62 -0.32 -14.18 -5.73
C SER A 62 0.00 -15.06 -6.91
N ASN A 63 1.29 -15.20 -7.25
CA ASN A 63 1.88 -16.16 -8.20
C ASN A 63 0.80 -16.87 -9.07
N ALA A 64 0.43 -16.23 -10.18
CA ALA A 64 -0.95 -15.88 -10.53
C ALA A 64 -1.88 -17.05 -10.97
N GLY A 65 -2.29 -17.92 -10.03
CA GLY A 65 -2.87 -19.24 -10.34
C GLY A 65 -4.19 -19.58 -9.67
N LYS A 66 -5.10 -18.63 -9.47
CA LYS A 66 -6.48 -18.94 -9.02
C LYS A 66 -7.54 -18.35 -9.96
N THR A 67 -7.11 -17.70 -11.04
CA THR A 67 -7.86 -16.58 -11.63
C THR A 67 -8.75 -16.92 -12.84
N THR A 68 -9.05 -18.19 -13.09
CA THR A 68 -10.04 -18.55 -14.13
C THR A 68 -11.40 -18.87 -13.53
N LEU A 69 -11.45 -19.52 -12.37
CA LEU A 69 -12.69 -19.72 -11.63
C LEU A 69 -13.18 -18.41 -10.97
N ALA A 70 -12.32 -17.41 -10.81
CA ALA A 70 -12.60 -16.21 -10.03
C ALA A 70 -13.77 -15.33 -10.51
N ARG A 71 -14.15 -15.27 -11.79
CA ARG A 71 -15.33 -14.43 -12.15
C ARG A 71 -16.65 -15.02 -11.69
N ASN A 72 -16.77 -16.35 -11.72
CA ASN A 72 -17.96 -17.05 -11.25
C ASN A 72 -17.82 -17.43 -9.77
N ILE A 73 -16.61 -17.75 -9.30
CA ILE A 73 -16.31 -17.95 -7.88
C ILE A 73 -16.42 -16.64 -7.10
N VAL A 74 -16.02 -15.47 -7.58
CA VAL A 74 -16.25 -14.20 -6.85
C VAL A 74 -17.74 -13.97 -6.58
N LYS A 75 -18.62 -14.46 -7.47
CA LYS A 75 -20.08 -14.49 -7.23
C LYS A 75 -20.51 -15.58 -6.24
N MET A 76 -19.71 -16.63 -6.07
CA MET A 76 -19.89 -17.72 -5.10
C MET A 76 -19.11 -17.51 -3.80
N ILE A 77 -18.22 -16.50 -3.73
CA ILE A 77 -17.54 -16.12 -2.49
C ILE A 77 -18.66 -15.59 -1.62
N ASP A 78 -18.86 -16.27 -0.50
CA ASP A 78 -19.73 -15.78 0.55
C ASP A 78 -19.03 -14.60 1.25
N TRP A 79 -19.16 -13.42 0.62
CA TRP A 79 -18.63 -12.17 1.14
C TRP A 79 -19.24 -11.83 2.49
N SER A 80 -20.47 -12.26 2.75
CA SER A 80 -21.16 -12.06 4.02
C SER A 80 -20.50 -12.88 5.13
N SER A 81 -20.20 -14.15 4.88
CA SER A 81 -19.45 -15.01 5.82
C SER A 81 -18.05 -14.48 6.10
N LEU A 82 -17.34 -13.98 5.08
CA LEU A 82 -16.04 -13.33 5.28
C LEU A 82 -16.16 -12.06 6.14
N GLN A 83 -17.15 -11.20 5.88
CA GLN A 83 -17.39 -10.00 6.70
C GLN A 83 -17.71 -10.37 8.16
N GLN A 84 -18.60 -11.34 8.37
CA GLN A 84 -18.94 -11.83 9.71
C GLN A 84 -17.71 -12.39 10.42
N SER A 85 -16.87 -13.14 9.73
CA SER A 85 -15.60 -13.65 10.26
C SER A 85 -14.68 -12.51 10.69
N ILE A 86 -14.49 -11.49 9.83
CA ILE A 86 -13.68 -10.31 10.16
C ILE A 86 -14.22 -9.58 11.39
N ILE A 87 -15.54 -9.35 11.45
CA ILE A 87 -16.21 -8.67 12.56
C ILE A 87 -16.05 -9.48 13.86
N SER A 88 -16.31 -10.79 13.80
CA SER A 88 -16.17 -11.67 14.96
C SER A 88 -14.74 -11.71 15.49
N SER A 89 -13.74 -11.76 14.60
CA SER A 89 -12.33 -11.70 14.97
C SER A 89 -11.96 -10.34 15.57
N ALA A 90 -12.50 -9.24 15.04
CA ALA A 90 -12.25 -7.89 15.57
C ALA A 90 -12.93 -7.64 16.93
N ASN A 91 -14.02 -8.34 17.25
CA ASN A 91 -14.63 -8.27 18.58
C ASN A 91 -13.71 -8.87 19.65
N CYS A 92 -12.98 -9.93 19.30
CA CYS A 92 -12.13 -10.67 20.23
C CYS A 92 -10.65 -10.21 20.24
N ASN A 93 -10.22 -9.44 19.24
CA ASN A 93 -8.81 -9.07 19.06
C ASN A 93 -8.65 -7.58 18.75
N ASP A 94 -7.59 -6.97 19.29
CA ASP A 94 -7.26 -5.56 19.01
C ASP A 94 -6.75 -5.34 17.58
N TYR A 95 -6.13 -6.37 16.98
CA TYR A 95 -5.53 -6.36 15.66
C TYR A 95 -5.99 -7.56 14.83
N VAL A 96 -6.40 -7.34 13.58
CA VAL A 96 -6.82 -8.40 12.65
C VAL A 96 -6.08 -8.23 11.32
N ILE A 97 -5.47 -9.29 10.82
CA ILE A 97 -4.89 -9.32 9.47
C ILE A 97 -5.79 -10.19 8.59
N VAL A 98 -6.23 -9.64 7.47
CA VAL A 98 -7.02 -10.33 6.45
C VAL A 98 -6.13 -10.48 5.22
N GLU A 99 -5.86 -11.70 4.79
CA GLU A 99 -5.06 -11.96 3.59
C GLU A 99 -5.94 -12.58 2.51
N GLY A 100 -5.76 -12.13 1.27
CA GLY A 100 -6.41 -12.75 0.13
C GLY A 100 -6.15 -12.01 -1.17
N ASN A 101 -6.04 -12.76 -2.25
CA ASN A 101 -5.71 -12.24 -3.58
C ASN A 101 -6.73 -11.23 -4.13
N MET A 102 -7.98 -11.26 -3.62
CA MET A 102 -9.12 -10.54 -4.17
C MET A 102 -9.83 -9.66 -3.15
N LEU A 103 -9.19 -9.27 -2.05
CA LEU A 103 -9.85 -8.44 -1.02
C LEU A 103 -10.38 -7.12 -1.57
N ALA A 104 -9.71 -6.53 -2.58
CA ALA A 104 -10.16 -5.30 -3.23
C ALA A 104 -11.40 -5.47 -4.12
N ALA A 105 -11.85 -6.70 -4.39
CA ALA A 105 -12.98 -6.96 -5.28
C ALA A 105 -14.34 -6.68 -4.61
N ASN A 106 -14.39 -6.54 -3.28
CA ASN A 106 -15.63 -6.33 -2.54
C ASN A 106 -15.55 -5.07 -1.66
N ALA A 107 -16.38 -4.07 -1.99
CA ALA A 107 -16.40 -2.79 -1.29
C ALA A 107 -16.72 -2.93 0.22
N ASN A 108 -17.60 -3.85 0.59
CA ASN A 108 -18.00 -4.03 2.00
C ASN A 108 -16.84 -4.59 2.83
N VAL A 109 -16.07 -5.56 2.30
CA VAL A 109 -14.84 -6.02 2.95
C VAL A 109 -13.85 -4.87 3.07
N VAL A 110 -13.61 -4.13 1.99
CA VAL A 110 -12.67 -2.99 2.00
C VAL A 110 -13.06 -1.93 3.02
N GLN A 111 -14.35 -1.65 3.22
CA GLN A 111 -14.83 -0.69 4.21
C GLN A 111 -14.50 -1.11 5.66
N LEU A 112 -14.39 -2.41 5.93
CA LEU A 112 -13.98 -2.92 7.24
C LEU A 112 -12.48 -2.71 7.53
N LEU A 113 -11.64 -2.57 6.49
CA LEU A 113 -10.18 -2.51 6.62
C LEU A 113 -9.70 -1.10 6.94
N ASP A 114 -8.80 -0.98 7.92
CA ASP A 114 -8.00 0.21 8.27
C ASP A 114 -6.91 0.55 7.29
N LEU A 115 -6.28 -0.48 6.75
CA LEU A 115 -5.28 -0.35 5.71
C LEU A 115 -5.45 -1.51 4.75
N LEU A 116 -5.33 -1.25 3.46
CA LEU A 116 -5.17 -2.26 2.44
C LEU A 116 -3.76 -2.15 1.85
N ILE A 117 -2.93 -3.15 2.10
CA ILE A 117 -1.63 -3.30 1.46
C ILE A 117 -1.83 -4.07 0.17
N PHE A 118 -1.50 -3.44 -0.96
CA PHE A 118 -1.56 -4.05 -2.28
C PHE A 118 -0.15 -4.39 -2.76
N MET A 119 0.19 -5.68 -2.69
CA MET A 119 1.47 -6.20 -3.16
C MET A 119 1.47 -6.32 -4.69
N THR A 120 2.53 -5.83 -5.31
CA THR A 120 2.73 -5.90 -6.75
C THR A 120 4.13 -6.44 -7.07
N LEU A 121 4.26 -7.06 -8.23
CA LEU A 121 5.52 -7.55 -8.80
C LEU A 121 5.51 -7.24 -10.30
N ASP A 122 6.67 -7.26 -10.94
CA ASP A 122 6.75 -7.22 -12.38
C ASP A 122 6.32 -8.56 -13.01
N LYS A 123 5.98 -8.50 -14.31
CA LYS A 123 5.47 -9.65 -15.07
C LYS A 123 6.47 -10.78 -15.15
N GLN A 124 7.75 -10.45 -15.30
CA GLN A 124 8.82 -11.42 -15.51
C GLN A 124 9.06 -12.20 -14.22
N THR A 125 9.18 -11.52 -13.08
CA THR A 125 9.28 -12.16 -11.77
C THR A 125 8.08 -13.06 -11.48
N CYS A 126 6.86 -12.62 -11.83
CA CYS A 126 5.65 -13.43 -11.68
C CYS A 126 5.67 -14.70 -12.54
N LEU A 127 6.18 -14.61 -13.77
CA LEU A 127 6.31 -15.73 -14.69
C LEU A 127 7.33 -16.75 -14.15
N GLU A 128 8.51 -16.29 -13.75
CA GLU A 128 9.58 -17.14 -13.22
C GLU A 128 9.12 -17.91 -11.97
N ARG A 129 8.56 -17.20 -10.98
CA ARG A 129 8.01 -17.82 -9.77
C ARG A 129 6.91 -18.82 -10.07
N ARG A 130 6.17 -18.63 -11.16
CA ARG A 130 5.10 -19.54 -11.57
C ARG A 130 5.64 -20.77 -12.28
N LEU A 131 6.64 -20.62 -13.15
CA LEU A 131 7.30 -21.73 -13.84
C LEU A 131 8.03 -22.66 -12.85
N GLN A 132 8.49 -22.13 -11.73
CA GLN A 132 9.14 -22.88 -10.65
C GLN A 132 8.16 -23.66 -9.76
N ARG A 133 6.83 -23.58 -9.97
CA ARG A 133 5.87 -24.31 -9.16
C ARG A 133 5.80 -25.78 -9.53
N SER A 134 5.91 -26.63 -8.50
CA SER A 134 5.75 -28.07 -8.59
C SER A 134 4.48 -28.59 -7.89
N ASP A 135 3.69 -27.71 -7.27
CA ASP A 135 2.59 -28.04 -6.36
C ASP A 135 1.20 -28.11 -7.04
N TYR A 136 1.12 -27.89 -8.35
CA TYR A 136 -0.15 -27.86 -9.10
C TYR A 136 -0.40 -29.15 -9.90
N ASN A 137 -1.57 -29.76 -9.69
CA ASN A 137 -2.05 -30.89 -10.48
C ASN A 137 -3.48 -30.61 -11.01
N PRO A 138 -3.71 -30.58 -12.34
CA PRO A 138 -2.71 -30.70 -13.40
C PRO A 138 -1.81 -29.45 -13.48
N PRO A 139 -0.59 -29.59 -14.04
CA PRO A 139 0.30 -28.46 -14.26
C PRO A 139 -0.32 -27.44 -15.23
N ASP A 140 0.17 -26.21 -15.18
CA ASP A 140 -0.26 -25.18 -16.12
C ASP A 140 0.03 -25.57 -17.57
N LYS A 141 -0.95 -25.38 -18.45
CA LYS A 141 -0.75 -25.58 -19.88
C LYS A 141 0.19 -24.50 -20.45
N PRO A 142 0.99 -24.81 -21.49
CA PRO A 142 1.81 -23.81 -22.17
C PRO A 142 1.01 -22.56 -22.59
N GLY A 143 1.55 -21.38 -22.27
CA GLY A 143 0.90 -20.10 -22.58
C GLY A 143 -0.25 -19.71 -21.65
N TYR A 144 -0.65 -20.54 -20.68
CA TYR A 144 -1.69 -20.21 -19.70
C TYR A 144 -1.39 -18.92 -18.94
N PHE A 145 -0.11 -18.70 -18.58
CA PHE A 145 0.30 -17.48 -17.89
C PHE A 145 -0.04 -16.21 -18.70
N ASN A 146 0.43 -16.17 -19.94
CA ASN A 146 0.29 -14.98 -20.79
C ASN A 146 -1.15 -14.78 -21.26
N LYS A 147 -1.91 -15.85 -21.49
CA LYS A 147 -3.27 -15.78 -22.05
C LYS A 147 -4.35 -15.55 -21.01
N VAL A 148 -4.14 -16.00 -19.76
CA VAL A 148 -5.21 -16.05 -18.76
C VAL A 148 -4.81 -15.35 -17.47
N VAL A 149 -3.69 -15.77 -16.93
CA VAL A 149 -3.24 -15.38 -15.60
C VAL A 149 -2.90 -13.88 -15.53
N TRP A 150 -1.97 -13.43 -16.37
CA TRP A 150 -1.49 -12.05 -16.35
C TRP A 150 -2.60 -11.06 -16.74
N PRO A 151 -3.37 -11.29 -17.82
CA PRO A 151 -4.50 -10.40 -18.15
C PRO A 151 -5.56 -10.33 -17.04
N THR A 152 -5.75 -11.40 -16.26
CA THR A 152 -6.71 -11.35 -15.14
C THR A 152 -6.18 -10.56 -13.96
N TYR A 153 -4.89 -10.68 -13.65
CA TYR A 153 -4.24 -9.82 -12.66
C TYR A 153 -4.34 -8.34 -13.06
N GLU A 154 -4.05 -8.00 -14.32
CA GLU A 154 -4.13 -6.61 -14.81
C GLU A 154 -5.54 -6.03 -14.69
N ARG A 155 -6.58 -6.83 -14.98
CA ARG A 155 -7.98 -6.41 -14.75
C ARG A 155 -8.25 -6.15 -13.28
N TYR A 156 -7.92 -7.10 -12.40
CA TYR A 156 -8.12 -6.94 -10.96
C TYR A 156 -7.39 -5.72 -10.41
N LEU A 157 -6.14 -5.50 -10.83
CA LEU A 157 -5.36 -4.33 -10.48
C LEU A 157 -6.05 -3.04 -10.94
N ASN A 158 -6.52 -2.98 -12.19
CA ASN A 158 -7.23 -1.81 -12.69
C ASN A 158 -8.53 -1.53 -11.91
N ASP A 159 -9.33 -2.56 -11.63
CA ASP A 159 -10.59 -2.44 -10.89
C ASP A 159 -10.35 -1.97 -9.44
N ALA A 160 -9.36 -2.58 -8.79
CA ALA A 160 -8.90 -2.20 -7.46
C ALA A 160 -8.44 -0.74 -7.46
N LEU A 161 -7.63 -0.31 -8.42
CA LEU A 161 -7.12 1.07 -8.47
C LEU A 161 -8.19 2.11 -8.73
N LEU A 162 -9.14 1.84 -9.63
CA LEU A 162 -10.26 2.75 -9.90
C LEU A 162 -11.15 2.96 -8.66
N THR A 163 -11.29 1.94 -7.82
CA THR A 163 -12.13 1.99 -6.63
C THR A 163 -11.37 2.55 -5.42
N LEU A 164 -10.14 2.08 -5.22
CA LEU A 164 -9.38 2.29 -4.01
C LEU A 164 -8.54 3.57 -4.01
N HIS A 165 -8.23 4.20 -5.15
CA HIS A 165 -7.51 5.49 -5.11
C HIS A 165 -8.28 6.59 -4.35
N LYS A 166 -9.60 6.44 -4.26
CA LYS A 166 -10.47 7.30 -3.43
C LYS A 166 -10.31 7.01 -1.94
N LEU A 167 -9.91 5.79 -1.60
CA LEU A 167 -9.63 5.37 -0.26
C LEU A 167 -8.17 5.69 0.04
N ARG A 168 -7.97 6.74 0.84
CA ARG A 168 -6.67 7.17 1.39
C ARG A 168 -6.00 6.12 2.32
N ARG A 169 -6.41 4.86 2.25
CA ARG A 169 -6.02 3.71 3.09
C ARG A 169 -5.40 2.59 2.26
N LEU A 170 -4.87 2.90 1.08
CA LEU A 170 -4.25 1.95 0.17
C LEU A 170 -2.75 2.19 0.09
N TRP A 171 -1.95 1.19 0.48
CA TRP A 171 -0.49 1.24 0.35
C TRP A 171 -0.03 0.21 -0.67
N PHE A 172 0.76 0.64 -1.66
CA PHE A 172 1.39 -0.32 -2.56
C PHE A 172 2.68 -0.82 -1.98
N PHE A 173 2.91 -2.11 -2.11
CA PHE A 173 4.20 -2.71 -1.82
C PHE A 173 4.72 -3.35 -3.10
N ASP A 174 5.81 -2.82 -3.64
CA ASP A 174 6.46 -3.41 -4.79
C ASP A 174 7.52 -4.41 -4.32
N GLY A 175 7.23 -5.69 -4.50
CA GLY A 175 8.12 -6.78 -4.11
C GLY A 175 9.37 -6.92 -4.97
N CYS A 176 9.56 -6.06 -5.99
CA CYS A 176 10.80 -5.97 -6.76
C CYS A 176 11.89 -5.17 -6.02
N PHE A 177 11.51 -4.21 -5.16
CA PHE A 177 12.48 -3.40 -4.40
C PHE A 177 12.81 -3.96 -3.03
N TYR A 178 11.89 -4.73 -2.47
CA TYR A 178 11.97 -5.24 -1.11
C TYR A 178 12.03 -6.76 -1.12
N ASP A 179 13.20 -7.31 -0.78
CA ASP A 179 13.33 -8.74 -0.57
C ASP A 179 12.73 -9.14 0.79
N LEU A 180 11.47 -9.56 0.75
CA LEU A 180 10.75 -10.09 1.91
C LEU A 180 11.32 -11.40 2.45
N THR A 181 12.17 -12.10 1.70
CA THR A 181 12.73 -13.40 2.12
C THR A 181 13.93 -13.25 3.05
N LEU A 182 14.72 -12.17 2.88
CA LEU A 182 15.95 -11.96 3.65
C LEU A 182 15.80 -10.95 4.80
N ASN A 183 15.05 -9.85 4.63
CA ASN A 183 14.97 -8.75 5.61
C ASN A 183 13.56 -8.16 5.77
N SER A 184 12.59 -9.01 6.12
CA SER A 184 11.19 -8.62 6.23
C SER A 184 10.92 -7.43 7.17
N SER A 185 11.63 -7.30 8.29
CA SER A 185 11.41 -6.19 9.23
C SER A 185 11.82 -4.84 8.66
N GLU A 186 12.96 -4.76 7.98
CA GLU A 186 13.48 -3.51 7.41
C GLU A 186 12.62 -3.06 6.23
N ALA A 187 12.25 -4.00 5.35
CA ALA A 187 11.32 -3.74 4.26
C ALA A 187 9.96 -3.22 4.76
N ILE A 188 9.44 -3.81 5.83
CA ILE A 188 8.18 -3.39 6.45
C ILE A 188 8.33 -2.00 7.08
N LEU A 189 9.43 -1.72 7.81
CA LEU A 189 9.70 -0.39 8.36
C LEU A 189 9.83 0.68 7.27
N GLN A 190 10.48 0.36 6.16
CA GLN A 190 10.59 1.25 5.00
C GLN A 190 9.25 1.53 4.32
N LEU A 191 8.36 0.53 4.27
CA LEU A 191 6.99 0.70 3.77
C LEU A 191 6.18 1.66 4.65
N ILE A 192 6.21 1.51 5.97
CA ILE A 192 5.46 2.39 6.89
C ILE A 192 6.00 3.81 6.84
N SER A 193 7.32 3.93 6.73
CA SER A 193 7.99 5.22 6.73
C SER A 193 7.91 5.94 5.39
N THR A 194 7.38 5.32 4.33
CA THR A 194 7.27 5.92 3.01
C THR A 194 5.80 5.95 2.58
N ILE A 195 5.16 7.10 2.75
CA ILE A 195 3.74 7.30 2.49
C ILE A 195 3.57 8.12 1.22
N ILE A 196 2.89 7.56 0.23
CA ILE A 196 2.65 8.20 -1.07
C ILE A 196 1.14 8.24 -1.33
N TYR A 197 0.62 9.44 -1.55
CA TYR A 197 -0.77 9.68 -1.92
C TYR A 197 -0.85 10.33 -3.30
N LEU A 198 -1.61 9.71 -4.20
CA LEU A 198 -1.98 10.28 -5.49
C LEU A 198 -3.45 10.69 -5.44
N LEU A 199 -3.74 11.99 -5.48
CA LEU A 199 -5.08 12.53 -5.22
C LEU A 199 -5.64 13.27 -6.42
N LYS A 200 -6.96 13.16 -6.66
CA LYS A 200 -7.66 14.06 -7.59
C LYS A 200 -8.14 15.33 -6.90
N ASP A 201 -8.54 15.19 -5.63
CA ASP A 201 -9.05 16.27 -4.81
C ASP A 201 -7.94 17.22 -4.34
N PRO A 202 -8.28 18.48 -3.96
CA PRO A 202 -7.32 19.42 -3.40
C PRO A 202 -6.59 18.87 -2.17
N ILE A 203 -5.29 19.18 -2.08
CA ILE A 203 -4.45 18.76 -0.96
C ILE A 203 -4.78 19.61 0.27
N GLY A 204 -5.17 18.96 1.37
CA GLY A 204 -5.42 19.61 2.65
C GLY A 204 -4.16 19.75 3.50
N VAL A 205 -4.12 20.74 4.40
CA VAL A 205 -2.98 20.98 5.31
C VAL A 205 -2.76 19.88 6.37
N ASN A 206 -3.80 19.09 6.64
CA ASN A 206 -3.83 18.04 7.65
C ASN A 206 -2.77 16.95 7.43
N TYR A 207 -2.40 16.68 6.18
CA TYR A 207 -1.35 15.73 5.82
C TYR A 207 -0.01 15.98 6.51
N MET A 208 0.28 17.22 6.90
CA MET A 208 1.51 17.56 7.64
C MET A 208 1.58 16.91 9.02
N LYS A 209 0.44 16.56 9.62
CA LYS A 209 0.42 15.85 10.91
C LYS A 209 0.97 14.44 10.82
N ILE A 210 0.98 13.84 9.62
CA ILE A 210 1.49 12.47 9.39
C ILE A 210 3.01 12.40 9.61
N ILE A 211 3.73 13.47 9.29
CA ILE A 211 5.20 13.53 9.44
C ILE A 211 5.64 14.04 10.81
N THR A 212 4.75 14.71 11.55
CA THR A 212 5.04 15.20 12.90
C THR A 212 4.93 14.08 13.92
N ASN A 213 6.08 13.52 14.34
CA ASN A 213 6.17 12.59 15.46
C ASN A 213 7.02 13.19 16.58
N ALA A 214 6.65 12.92 17.84
CA ALA A 214 7.35 13.42 19.03
C ALA A 214 8.82 12.94 19.19
N GLY A 215 9.30 12.05 18.32
CA GLY A 215 10.67 11.53 18.33
C GLY A 215 11.61 12.15 17.28
N ASN A 216 11.09 12.93 16.34
CA ASN A 216 11.90 13.48 15.24
C ASN A 216 12.47 14.84 15.67
N SER A 217 13.75 15.08 15.45
CA SER A 217 14.36 16.37 15.77
C SER A 217 14.16 17.43 14.68
N ALA A 218 13.93 17.00 13.43
CA ALA A 218 13.77 17.91 12.29
C ALA A 218 12.74 17.42 11.27
N ILE A 219 12.06 18.38 10.64
CA ILE A 219 11.08 18.16 9.58
C ILE A 219 11.32 19.21 8.49
N SER A 220 11.49 18.77 7.24
CA SER A 220 11.55 19.67 6.08
C SER A 220 10.35 19.42 5.19
N THR A 221 9.73 20.50 4.72
CA THR A 221 8.44 20.48 4.04
C THR A 221 8.51 21.33 2.78
N TYR A 222 8.02 20.81 1.66
CA TYR A 222 7.94 21.51 0.40
C TYR A 222 6.50 21.52 -0.11
N SER A 223 6.03 22.71 -0.50
CA SER A 223 4.71 22.93 -1.08
C SER A 223 4.86 23.50 -2.50
N GLY A 224 4.65 22.65 -3.50
CA GLY A 224 4.70 23.00 -4.91
C GLY A 224 3.31 23.39 -5.44
N TYR A 225 3.20 24.61 -5.93
CA TYR A 225 1.99 25.16 -6.55
C TYR A 225 2.09 25.18 -8.08
N TYR A 226 0.97 24.97 -8.77
CA TYR A 226 0.93 25.18 -10.22
C TYR A 226 1.09 26.66 -10.56
N ARG A 227 2.10 26.99 -11.37
CA ARG A 227 2.32 28.35 -11.89
C ARG A 227 1.39 28.71 -13.06
N SER A 228 0.93 27.71 -13.81
CA SER A 228 -0.05 27.82 -14.90
C SER A 228 -0.84 26.51 -15.02
N CYS A 229 -1.88 26.45 -15.86
CA CYS A 229 -2.71 25.24 -16.07
C CYS A 229 -1.96 24.03 -16.67
N CYS A 230 -0.63 24.08 -16.72
CA CYS A 230 0.24 23.20 -17.49
C CYS A 230 1.13 22.36 -16.54
N ASN A 231 0.80 21.08 -16.45
CA ASN A 231 1.65 19.89 -16.20
C ASN A 231 0.78 18.80 -15.57
N LYS A 232 -0.27 18.39 -16.29
CA LYS A 232 -1.26 17.49 -15.75
C LYS A 232 -0.76 16.06 -15.93
N LEU A 233 -0.21 15.47 -14.87
CA LEU A 233 -0.04 14.02 -14.83
C LEU A 233 -1.44 13.41 -14.88
N GLN A 234 -1.91 13.11 -16.09
CA GLN A 234 -3.20 12.50 -16.34
C GLN A 234 -3.07 11.00 -16.14
N ILE A 235 -3.85 10.48 -15.20
CA ILE A 235 -3.90 9.05 -14.92
C ILE A 235 -5.30 8.58 -15.28
N SER A 236 -5.38 7.88 -16.40
CA SER A 236 -6.62 7.37 -16.98
C SER A 236 -6.84 5.89 -16.64
N LYS A 237 -5.75 5.15 -16.40
CA LYS A 237 -5.76 3.70 -16.13
C LYS A 237 -5.09 3.37 -14.79
N GLY A 238 -5.52 2.29 -14.16
CA GLY A 238 -4.85 1.76 -12.97
C GLY A 238 -3.39 1.40 -13.24
N SER A 239 -3.08 0.82 -14.40
CA SER A 239 -1.68 0.55 -14.78
C SER A 239 -0.79 1.80 -14.74
N GLU A 240 -1.29 2.96 -15.16
CA GLU A 240 -0.57 4.24 -15.10
C GLU A 240 -0.39 4.71 -13.65
N TYR A 241 -1.44 4.59 -12.83
CA TYR A 241 -1.37 4.86 -11.39
C TYR A 241 -0.25 4.05 -10.73
N LEU A 242 -0.20 2.74 -11.01
CA LEU A 242 0.82 1.87 -10.44
C LEU A 242 2.22 2.27 -10.92
N THR A 243 2.39 2.60 -12.20
CA THR A 243 3.69 3.06 -12.73
C THR A 243 4.17 4.31 -12.00
N VAL A 244 3.31 5.32 -11.83
CA VAL A 244 3.65 6.55 -11.10
C VAL A 244 4.04 6.22 -9.65
N HIS A 245 3.22 5.42 -8.97
CA HIS A 245 3.49 5.05 -7.58
C HIS A 245 4.83 4.31 -7.43
N ARG A 246 5.12 3.36 -8.31
CA ARG A 246 6.41 2.62 -8.32
C ARG A 246 7.60 3.55 -8.55
N THR A 247 7.50 4.48 -9.48
CA THR A 247 8.56 5.46 -9.73
C THR A 247 8.82 6.32 -8.48
N LEU A 248 7.77 6.83 -7.83
CA LEU A 248 7.90 7.60 -6.60
C LEU A 248 8.51 6.76 -5.45
N GLN A 249 8.09 5.50 -5.30
CA GLN A 249 8.69 4.58 -4.33
C GLN A 249 10.18 4.38 -4.59
N GLN A 250 10.58 4.24 -5.86
CA GLN A 250 11.98 4.08 -6.21
C GLN A 250 12.80 5.33 -5.89
N PHE A 251 12.24 6.54 -6.08
CA PHE A 251 12.89 7.77 -5.62
C PHE A 251 13.10 7.76 -4.11
N CYS A 252 12.07 7.44 -3.32
CA CYS A 252 12.19 7.33 -1.86
C CYS A 252 13.22 6.28 -1.43
N HIS A 253 13.25 5.12 -2.11
CA HIS A 253 14.24 4.07 -1.84
C HIS A 253 15.67 4.54 -2.09
N ASN A 254 15.91 5.23 -3.21
CA ASN A 254 17.22 5.77 -3.54
C ASN A 254 17.66 6.86 -2.57
N ILE A 255 16.74 7.73 -2.16
CA ILE A 255 17.00 8.77 -1.14
C ILE A 255 17.44 8.15 0.18
N ARG A 256 16.78 7.07 0.63
CA ARG A 256 17.16 6.36 1.86
C ARG A 256 18.54 5.69 1.78
N LYS A 257 19.05 5.40 0.58
CA LYS A 257 20.41 4.90 0.38
C LYS A 257 21.47 6.01 0.41
N ILE A 258 21.10 7.22 -0.01
CA ILE A 258 22.00 8.37 -0.09
C ILE A 258 22.08 9.09 1.26
N PHE A 259 20.94 9.23 1.94
CA PHE A 259 20.78 10.00 3.15
C PHE A 259 20.41 9.07 4.31
N GLU A 260 21.32 8.95 5.29
CA GLU A 260 21.10 8.15 6.49
C GLU A 260 20.13 8.85 7.47
N ARG A 261 19.49 8.06 8.34
CA ARG A 261 18.61 8.55 9.43
C ARG A 261 17.40 9.39 8.97
N ILE A 262 16.81 9.03 7.84
CA ILE A 262 15.49 9.51 7.44
C ILE A 262 14.43 8.63 8.10
N ASP A 263 13.59 9.22 8.94
CA ASP A 263 12.53 8.52 9.66
C ASP A 263 11.29 8.34 8.79
N LYS A 264 10.80 9.41 8.15
CA LYS A 264 9.61 9.35 7.29
C LYS A 264 9.76 10.19 6.03
N ILE A 265 9.12 9.73 4.97
CA ILE A 265 8.94 10.44 3.71
C ILE A 265 7.44 10.39 3.38
N LEU A 266 6.84 11.56 3.22
CA LEU A 266 5.47 11.77 2.75
C LEU A 266 5.53 12.46 1.40
N ILE A 267 4.85 11.90 0.41
CA ILE A 267 4.63 12.53 -0.88
C ILE A 267 3.12 12.55 -1.12
N VAL A 268 2.53 13.74 -1.24
CA VAL A 268 1.16 13.92 -1.71
C VAL A 268 1.23 14.63 -3.06
N LEU A 269 0.87 13.92 -4.11
CA LEU A 269 0.88 14.43 -5.47
C LEU A 269 -0.54 14.48 -6.00
N ARG A 270 -0.96 15.63 -6.50
CA ARG A 270 -2.24 15.80 -7.17
C ARG A 270 -2.13 15.35 -8.62
N ILE A 271 -3.14 14.62 -9.08
CA ILE A 271 -3.24 14.05 -10.42
C ILE A 271 -4.51 14.56 -11.11
N GLY A 272 -4.48 14.65 -12.43
CA GLY A 272 -5.57 15.20 -13.22
C GLY A 272 -5.61 16.73 -13.26
N ASP A 273 -6.81 17.29 -13.38
CA ASP A 273 -6.99 18.73 -13.59
C ASP A 273 -6.82 19.54 -12.30
N CYS A 274 -5.86 20.46 -12.32
CA CYS A 274 -5.62 21.44 -11.26
C CYS A 274 -5.72 22.85 -11.84
N LYS A 275 -6.26 23.80 -11.05
CA LYS A 275 -6.28 25.21 -11.44
C LYS A 275 -4.93 25.87 -11.13
N ALA A 276 -4.65 26.98 -11.80
CA ALA A 276 -3.50 27.82 -11.45
C ALA A 276 -3.57 28.24 -9.98
N ASN A 277 -2.40 28.31 -9.32
CA ASN A 277 -2.23 28.65 -7.90
C ASN A 277 -2.79 27.63 -6.90
N GLU A 278 -3.19 26.44 -7.34
CA GLU A 278 -3.54 25.35 -6.42
C GLU A 278 -2.31 24.52 -6.03
N LEU A 279 -2.32 24.01 -4.79
CA LEU A 279 -1.30 23.10 -4.29
C LEU A 279 -1.35 21.78 -5.07
N ASN A 280 -0.22 21.41 -5.66
CA ASN A 280 -0.07 20.22 -6.50
C ASN A 280 0.78 19.13 -5.84
N LEU A 281 1.84 19.55 -5.18
CA LEU A 281 2.83 18.63 -4.62
C LEU A 281 3.14 19.06 -3.19
N LEU A 282 2.98 18.12 -2.26
CA LEU A 282 3.41 18.27 -0.89
C LEU A 282 4.43 17.19 -0.60
N ILE A 283 5.63 17.58 -0.20
CA ILE A 283 6.68 16.66 0.24
C ILE A 283 6.99 16.97 1.69
N GLY A 284 6.95 15.96 2.54
CA GLY A 284 7.37 16.04 3.93
C GLY A 284 8.42 15.00 4.22
N ILE A 285 9.57 15.39 4.74
CA ILE A 285 10.60 14.46 5.20
C ILE A 285 10.89 14.78 6.66
N SER A 286 11.01 13.74 7.48
CA SER A 286 11.41 13.86 8.88
C SER A 286 12.60 12.98 9.20
N GLY A 287 13.41 13.41 10.16
CA GLY A 287 14.61 12.69 10.59
C GLY A 287 15.30 13.36 11.76
N ASP A 288 16.48 12.83 12.09
CA ASP A 288 17.30 13.27 13.23
C ASP A 288 18.18 14.51 12.96
N ASN A 289 18.33 14.92 11.70
CA ASN A 289 19.23 15.99 11.32
C ASN A 289 18.60 16.92 10.26
N GLU A 290 18.47 18.19 10.60
CA GLU A 290 17.84 19.21 9.75
C GLU A 290 18.52 19.38 8.39
N ALA A 291 19.85 19.39 8.35
CA ALA A 291 20.61 19.57 7.11
C ALA A 291 20.41 18.37 6.17
N VAL A 292 20.40 17.14 6.73
CA VAL A 292 20.14 15.90 5.97
C VAL A 292 18.72 15.91 5.42
N VAL A 293 17.74 16.19 6.28
CA VAL A 293 16.31 16.17 5.93
C VAL A 293 15.98 17.23 4.88
N SER A 294 16.58 18.43 4.97
CA SER A 294 16.40 19.50 3.98
C SER A 294 17.06 19.17 2.65
N SER A 295 18.27 18.60 2.65
CA SER A 295 18.97 18.17 1.44
C SER A 295 18.22 17.04 0.73
N ALA A 296 17.71 16.07 1.50
CA ALA A 296 16.88 14.99 0.98
C ALA A 296 15.58 15.50 0.35
N ASN A 297 14.93 16.48 0.98
CA ASN A 297 13.69 17.07 0.46
C ASN A 297 13.94 17.76 -0.90
N LEU A 298 14.99 18.57 -0.99
CA LEU A 298 15.39 19.22 -2.24
C LEU A 298 15.67 18.20 -3.36
N HIS A 299 16.34 17.09 -3.04
CA HIS A 299 16.62 16.04 -4.03
C HIS A 299 15.35 15.34 -4.52
N VAL A 300 14.43 14.98 -3.62
CA VAL A 300 13.11 14.41 -3.99
C VAL A 300 12.32 15.39 -4.85
N GLN A 301 12.33 16.68 -4.50
CA GLN A 301 11.65 17.72 -5.25
C GLN A 301 12.14 17.74 -6.71
N HIS A 302 13.45 17.77 -6.95
CA HIS A 302 14.01 17.79 -8.29
C HIS A 302 13.62 16.54 -9.10
N LEU A 303 13.73 15.35 -8.50
CA LEU A 303 13.36 14.09 -9.17
C LEU A 303 11.88 14.06 -9.58
N ILE A 304 10.99 14.53 -8.72
CA ILE A 304 9.55 14.57 -9.01
C ILE A 304 9.26 15.62 -10.08
N GLN A 305 9.87 16.81 -10.02
CA GLN A 305 9.69 17.85 -11.02
C GLN A 305 10.13 17.37 -12.41
N GLU A 306 11.32 16.78 -12.52
CA GLU A 306 11.83 16.23 -13.77
C GLU A 306 10.90 15.14 -14.32
N TYR A 307 10.44 14.22 -13.46
CA TYR A 307 9.48 13.19 -13.84
C TYR A 307 8.17 13.77 -14.39
N MET A 308 7.62 14.79 -13.73
CA MET A 308 6.38 15.45 -14.13
C MET A 308 6.53 16.17 -15.47
N GLU A 309 7.67 16.83 -15.71
CA GLU A 309 7.99 17.48 -16.99
C GLU A 309 8.07 16.47 -18.13
N GLN A 310 8.81 15.37 -17.94
CA GLN A 310 8.92 14.29 -18.94
C GLN A 310 7.55 13.66 -19.29
N LYS A 311 6.64 13.59 -18.32
CA LYS A 311 5.29 13.04 -18.53
C LYS A 311 4.32 14.03 -19.17
N SER A 312 4.50 15.32 -18.96
CA SER A 312 3.67 16.36 -19.57
C SER A 312 3.98 16.62 -21.05
N GLN A 313 5.16 16.21 -21.52
CA GLN A 313 5.60 16.34 -22.92
C GLN A 313 5.18 15.15 -23.81
N LYS A 314 4.54 14.12 -23.25
CA LYS A 314 4.05 12.91 -23.95
C LYS A 314 2.53 12.92 -24.06
#